data_AF-A0A844U266-F1
#
_entry.id   AF-A0A844U266-F1
#
_cell.length_a   1.000
_cell.length_b   1.000
_cell.length_c   1.000
_cell.angle_alpha   90.00
_cell.angle_beta   90.00
_cell.angle_gamma   90.00
#
_symmetry.space_group_name_H-M   'P 1'
#
loop_
_entity.id
_entity.type
_entity.pdbx_description
1 polymer ?
#
loop_
_entity_poly.entity_id
_entity_poly.type
_entity_poly.pdbx_seq_one_letter_code
_entity_poly.pdbx_strand_id
1 'polypeptide(L)'
;MDFPLFHLDWLNDRFLIAMIAIIHVFINHGLAVGFIPYITLLEQQGVLKSGSDEITDLAWDKMVQRMMMVGFVITTTMGAMTGVGIWFSAALISPNSIGSLIRVFYWGWFTEWIVFVLEVIFIMIYFLTWKNSNKSLRAKQRHIRFGWFLSAFSWLTMAIIVAILGFMMDPGNWIEEHSFINGLTNPIYLPQLLFRTPTAMVVAGAFGFLLIMLFTKKSSAIRPTALKTTAIWTLLWLPLSILAAIHYYNVIPEAMTANMSTAVGTMDFELYYDLLKKIILIATSSLALLAVWVLWKPKKINLVMVIIPFVLSLGFLGIFERVREFIRKPYVIGDYMYSNLIREEDYPLLQRDGILKHTTYTAITEITEENKLEAGKDVFMVACSRCHTSQGINSIIFVFEKMYGIGKPLDINGMKAYIPNMHNGRTYMPPYPGNEEELDALAHYIFYLQQSGATLEGAQSAGAQLNPTHSVEHFIEQKSKQQ
;
A
#
# COMPACT_ATOMS: atom_id res chain seq x y z
N MET A 1 3.49 -13.58 -20.47
CA MET A 1 2.04 -13.51 -20.72
C MET A 1 1.70 -12.05 -20.60
N ASP A 2 1.28 -11.43 -21.68
CA ASP A 2 0.83 -10.05 -21.65
C ASP A 2 -0.66 -10.00 -21.30
N PHE A 3 -1.11 -8.84 -20.87
CA PHE A 3 -2.51 -8.54 -20.59
C PHE A 3 -2.90 -7.25 -21.29
N PRO A 4 -4.17 -7.08 -21.70
CA PRO A 4 -4.65 -5.79 -22.17
C PRO A 4 -4.41 -4.73 -21.10
N LEU A 5 -3.84 -3.59 -21.49
CA LEU A 5 -3.44 -2.56 -20.54
C LEU A 5 -4.65 -1.71 -20.12
N PHE A 6 -5.11 -1.94 -18.89
CA PHE A 6 -6.05 -1.04 -18.22
C PHE A 6 -5.36 0.31 -17.97
N HIS A 7 -6.01 1.45 -18.27
CA HIS A 7 -5.40 2.77 -18.04
C HIS A 7 -6.43 3.85 -17.67
N LEU A 8 -6.22 4.53 -16.56
CA LEU A 8 -7.00 5.66 -16.06
C LEU A 8 -6.23 6.97 -16.27
N ASP A 9 -6.45 7.57 -17.43
CA ASP A 9 -5.65 8.70 -17.88
C ASP A 9 -5.84 10.01 -17.11
N TRP A 10 -6.90 10.12 -16.32
CA TRP A 10 -7.11 11.29 -15.47
C TRP A 10 -6.43 11.15 -14.09
N LEU A 11 -6.45 9.95 -13.50
CA LEU A 11 -6.05 9.70 -12.10
C LEU A 11 -4.64 9.11 -11.97
N ASN A 12 -4.16 8.42 -13.01
CA ASN A 12 -3.08 7.44 -12.96
C ASN A 12 -3.47 6.13 -12.24
N ASP A 13 -3.13 5.01 -12.86
CA ASP A 13 -3.47 3.67 -12.35
C ASP A 13 -2.96 3.42 -10.93
N ARG A 14 -1.70 3.77 -10.65
CA ARG A 14 -1.09 3.50 -9.35
C ARG A 14 -1.69 4.34 -8.22
N PHE A 15 -2.27 5.49 -8.54
CA PHE A 15 -2.95 6.32 -7.55
C PHE A 15 -4.21 5.63 -7.02
N LEU A 16 -4.93 4.87 -7.85
CA LEU A 16 -6.08 4.08 -7.41
C LEU A 16 -5.68 3.05 -6.35
N ILE A 17 -4.62 2.26 -6.60
CA ILE A 17 -4.12 1.29 -5.62
C ILE A 17 -3.68 2.01 -4.34
N ALA A 18 -2.92 3.10 -4.47
CA ALA A 18 -2.41 3.84 -3.30
C ALA A 18 -3.55 4.33 -2.40
N MET A 19 -4.63 4.86 -2.97
CA MET A 19 -5.80 5.31 -2.21
C MET A 19 -6.47 4.17 -1.46
N ILE A 20 -6.73 3.04 -2.13
CA ILE A 20 -7.36 1.87 -1.51
C ILE A 20 -6.44 1.31 -0.40
N ALA A 21 -5.14 1.21 -0.66
CA ALA A 21 -4.15 0.72 0.30
C ALA A 21 -4.07 1.59 1.56
N ILE A 22 -4.05 2.93 1.43
CA ILE A 22 -4.02 3.85 2.57
C ILE A 22 -5.27 3.68 3.45
N ILE A 23 -6.46 3.65 2.83
CA ILE A 23 -7.72 3.45 3.57
C ILE A 23 -7.70 2.09 4.28
N HIS A 24 -7.27 1.04 3.56
CA HIS A 24 -7.20 -0.30 4.12
C HIS A 24 -6.23 -0.37 5.31
N VAL A 25 -5.05 0.26 5.23
CA VAL A 25 -4.05 0.28 6.31
C VAL A 25 -4.58 0.98 7.56
N PHE A 26 -5.36 2.06 7.43
CA PHE A 26 -5.98 2.71 8.59
C PHE A 26 -6.87 1.76 9.37
N ILE A 27 -7.66 0.94 8.66
CA ILE A 27 -8.56 -0.04 9.25
C ILE A 27 -7.78 -1.24 9.77
N ASN A 28 -6.86 -1.79 8.97
CA ASN A 28 -6.10 -2.98 9.31
C ASN A 28 -5.22 -2.75 10.55
N HIS A 29 -4.33 -1.74 10.52
CA HIS A 29 -3.43 -1.49 11.65
C HIS A 29 -4.21 -0.95 12.86
N GLY A 30 -5.14 -0.02 12.61
CA GLY A 30 -5.83 0.71 13.67
C GLY A 30 -6.96 -0.05 14.34
N LEU A 31 -7.67 -0.95 13.63
CA LEU A 31 -8.92 -1.58 14.09
C LEU A 31 -8.93 -3.12 14.01
N ALA A 32 -8.12 -3.74 13.14
CA ALA A 32 -8.02 -5.21 13.07
C ALA A 32 -6.85 -5.73 13.93
N VAL A 33 -5.62 -5.33 13.62
CA VAL A 33 -4.41 -5.85 14.28
C VAL A 33 -4.22 -5.28 15.68
N GLY A 34 -4.24 -3.95 15.83
CA GLY A 34 -3.91 -3.31 17.11
C GLY A 34 -5.09 -3.24 18.08
N PHE A 35 -6.31 -3.08 17.57
CA PHE A 35 -7.48 -2.77 18.40
C PHE A 35 -8.07 -3.98 19.10
N ILE A 36 -8.07 -5.15 18.47
CA ILE A 36 -8.57 -6.37 19.10
C ILE A 36 -7.80 -6.73 20.38
N PRO A 37 -6.45 -6.77 20.41
CA PRO A 37 -5.74 -7.05 21.65
C PRO A 37 -5.92 -5.93 22.69
N TYR A 38 -6.02 -4.68 22.24
CA TYR A 38 -6.34 -3.55 23.13
C TYR A 38 -7.73 -3.69 23.77
N ILE A 39 -8.77 -4.01 22.99
CA ILE A 39 -10.13 -4.25 23.48
C ILE A 39 -10.19 -5.46 24.41
N THR A 40 -9.50 -6.54 24.05
CA THR A 40 -9.43 -7.75 24.88
C THR A 40 -8.78 -7.45 26.23
N LEU A 41 -7.71 -6.64 26.24
CA LEU A 41 -7.09 -6.16 27.48
C LEU A 41 -8.06 -5.30 28.31
N LEU A 42 -8.80 -4.39 27.68
CA LEU A 42 -9.82 -3.62 28.41
C LEU A 42 -10.94 -4.52 28.95
N GLU A 43 -11.40 -5.50 28.19
CA GLU A 43 -12.39 -6.46 28.66
C GLU A 43 -11.89 -7.22 29.90
N GLN A 44 -10.64 -7.69 29.86
CA GLN A 44 -10.00 -8.35 30.99
C GLN A 44 -9.89 -7.42 32.21
N GLN A 45 -9.61 -6.13 32.00
CA GLN A 45 -9.61 -5.15 33.08
C GLN A 45 -10.99 -4.95 33.71
N GLY A 46 -12.09 -5.13 32.96
CA GLY A 46 -13.44 -5.07 33.50
C GLY A 46 -13.70 -6.12 34.57
N VAL A 47 -13.17 -7.33 34.38
CA VAL A 47 -13.22 -8.44 35.35
C VAL A 47 -12.30 -8.17 36.54
N LEU A 48 -11.10 -7.62 36.31
CA LEU A 48 -10.15 -7.33 37.38
C LEU A 48 -10.59 -6.17 38.29
N LYS A 49 -11.50 -5.32 37.81
CA LYS A 49 -11.99 -4.14 38.53
C LYS A 49 -13.37 -4.35 39.16
N SER A 50 -14.01 -5.51 38.92
CA SER A 50 -15.34 -5.79 39.45
C SER A 50 -15.32 -6.13 40.94
N GLY A 51 -16.46 -5.94 41.61
CA GLY A 51 -16.64 -6.44 42.97
C GLY A 51 -16.60 -7.96 43.05
N SER A 52 -16.46 -8.52 44.26
CA SER A 52 -16.42 -9.98 44.49
C SER A 52 -17.66 -10.72 43.97
N ASP A 53 -18.81 -10.04 43.96
CA ASP A 53 -20.10 -10.60 43.59
C ASP A 53 -20.49 -10.29 42.13
N GLU A 54 -19.62 -9.57 41.41
CA GLU A 54 -19.84 -9.15 40.03
C GLU A 54 -18.93 -9.92 39.07
N ILE A 55 -19.46 -10.30 37.91
CA ILE A 55 -18.68 -10.98 36.86
C ILE A 55 -17.69 -10.01 36.18
N THR A 56 -18.10 -8.75 36.01
CA THR A 56 -17.34 -7.67 35.38
C THR A 56 -17.98 -6.33 35.79
N ASP A 57 -17.21 -5.24 35.83
CA ASP A 57 -17.78 -3.89 35.96
C ASP A 57 -18.66 -3.61 34.73
N LEU A 58 -19.97 -3.48 34.94
CA LEU A 58 -20.94 -3.35 33.85
C LEU A 58 -20.81 -2.03 33.08
N ALA A 59 -20.41 -0.94 33.75
CA ALA A 59 -20.24 0.35 33.09
C ALA A 59 -19.00 0.35 32.19
N TRP A 60 -17.91 -0.26 32.68
CA TRP A 60 -16.70 -0.51 31.93
C TRP A 60 -16.95 -1.47 30.75
N ASP A 61 -17.56 -2.62 31.00
CA ASP A 61 -17.85 -3.62 29.97
C ASP A 61 -18.73 -3.04 28.84
N LYS A 62 -19.74 -2.23 29.19
CA LYS A 62 -20.59 -1.56 28.20
C LYS A 62 -19.83 -0.51 27.38
N MET A 63 -18.87 0.19 27.97
CA MET A 63 -17.98 1.10 27.24
C MET A 63 -17.14 0.30 26.24
N VAL A 64 -16.48 -0.76 26.69
CA VAL A 64 -15.64 -1.61 25.85
C VAL A 64 -16.46 -2.26 24.72
N GLN A 65 -17.67 -2.75 25.02
CA GLN A 65 -18.58 -3.29 24.00
C GLN A 65 -18.92 -2.26 22.91
N ARG A 66 -19.17 -1.00 23.28
CA ARG A 66 -19.45 0.08 22.30
C ARG A 66 -18.22 0.42 21.45
N MET A 67 -17.04 0.40 22.06
CA MET A 67 -15.79 0.55 21.33
C MET A 67 -15.60 -0.62 20.35
N MET A 68 -15.82 -1.85 20.80
CA MET A 68 -15.77 -3.05 19.97
C MET A 68 -16.81 -3.02 18.84
N MET A 69 -18.00 -2.46 19.06
CA MET A 69 -19.00 -2.27 18.00
C MET A 69 -18.47 -1.42 16.84
N VAL A 70 -17.72 -0.34 17.13
CA VAL A 70 -17.10 0.50 16.10
C VAL A 70 -16.07 -0.31 15.31
N GLY A 71 -15.17 -1.01 16.00
CA GLY A 71 -14.17 -1.88 15.36
C GLY A 71 -14.83 -2.97 14.52
N PHE A 72 -15.84 -3.65 15.07
CA PHE A 72 -16.60 -4.69 14.39
C PHE A 72 -17.23 -4.17 13.09
N VAL A 73 -18.00 -3.07 13.14
CA VAL A 73 -18.69 -2.54 11.97
C VAL A 73 -17.69 -2.09 10.91
N ILE A 74 -16.67 -1.30 11.27
CA ILE A 74 -15.72 -0.76 10.30
C ILE A 74 -14.88 -1.88 9.68
N THR A 75 -14.35 -2.81 10.49
CA THR A 75 -13.50 -3.90 9.99
C THR A 75 -14.28 -4.88 9.11
N THR A 76 -15.50 -5.29 9.51
CA THR A 76 -16.29 -6.26 8.72
C THR A 76 -16.94 -5.68 7.47
N THR A 77 -17.07 -4.35 7.37
CA THR A 77 -17.61 -3.68 6.18
C THR A 77 -16.48 -3.09 5.34
N MET A 78 -15.99 -1.90 5.72
CA MET A 78 -14.97 -1.17 4.99
C MET A 78 -13.64 -1.92 4.94
N GLY A 79 -13.23 -2.58 6.03
CA GLY A 79 -11.98 -3.36 6.07
C GLY A 79 -12.00 -4.50 5.06
N ALA A 80 -13.05 -5.33 5.11
CA ALA A 80 -13.23 -6.44 4.18
C ALA A 80 -13.36 -5.98 2.72
N MET A 81 -14.18 -4.95 2.46
CA MET A 81 -14.35 -4.39 1.11
C MET A 81 -13.04 -3.84 0.53
N THR A 82 -12.27 -3.10 1.32
CA THR A 82 -10.99 -2.53 0.86
C THR A 82 -9.92 -3.59 0.68
N GLY A 83 -9.89 -4.65 1.49
CA GLY A 83 -8.97 -5.78 1.30
C GLY A 83 -9.23 -6.52 -0.03
N VAL A 84 -10.50 -6.83 -0.30
CA VAL A 84 -10.91 -7.38 -1.60
C VAL A 84 -10.62 -6.40 -2.75
N GLY A 85 -10.86 -5.10 -2.52
CA GLY A 85 -10.56 -4.03 -3.47
C GLY A 85 -9.07 -3.95 -3.86
N ILE A 86 -8.14 -4.19 -2.94
CA ILE A 86 -6.70 -4.26 -3.25
C ILE A 86 -6.42 -5.39 -4.23
N TRP A 87 -6.99 -6.59 -4.00
CA TRP A 87 -6.79 -7.74 -4.88
C TRP A 87 -7.23 -7.45 -6.32
N PHE A 88 -8.45 -6.95 -6.51
CA PHE A 88 -8.97 -6.63 -7.84
C PHE A 88 -8.19 -5.49 -8.50
N SER A 89 -7.91 -4.41 -7.77
CA SER A 89 -7.19 -3.26 -8.34
C SER A 89 -5.73 -3.60 -8.69
N ALA A 90 -5.02 -4.34 -7.84
CA ALA A 90 -3.63 -4.73 -8.10
C ALA A 90 -3.53 -5.74 -9.27
N ALA A 91 -4.43 -6.72 -9.34
CA ALA A 91 -4.48 -7.66 -10.45
C ALA A 91 -4.79 -6.97 -11.79
N LEU A 92 -5.64 -5.95 -11.78
CA LEU A 92 -6.02 -5.19 -12.97
C LEU A 92 -4.90 -4.27 -13.46
N ILE A 93 -4.26 -3.55 -12.54
CA ILE A 93 -3.29 -2.50 -12.88
C ILE A 93 -1.87 -3.06 -13.08
N SER A 94 -1.54 -4.13 -12.36
CA SER A 94 -0.20 -4.70 -12.28
C SER A 94 -0.18 -6.22 -12.48
N PRO A 95 -0.83 -6.76 -13.53
CA PRO A 95 -1.06 -8.20 -13.68
C PRO A 95 0.23 -9.02 -13.77
N ASN A 96 1.29 -8.52 -14.43
CA ASN A 96 2.56 -9.25 -14.52
C ASN A 96 3.22 -9.41 -13.14
N SER A 97 3.25 -8.34 -12.34
CA SER A 97 3.81 -8.41 -10.99
C SER A 97 3.01 -9.36 -10.10
N ILE A 98 1.67 -9.27 -10.12
CA ILE A 98 0.82 -10.20 -9.38
C ILE A 98 1.02 -11.64 -9.86
N GLY A 99 1.08 -11.86 -11.17
CA GLY A 99 1.37 -13.18 -11.75
C GLY A 99 2.71 -13.75 -11.28
N SER A 100 3.78 -12.95 -11.22
CA SER A 100 5.07 -13.37 -10.69
C SER A 100 5.02 -13.67 -9.19
N LEU A 101 4.36 -12.82 -8.40
CA LEU A 101 4.19 -13.05 -6.97
C LEU A 101 3.38 -14.31 -6.68
N ILE A 102 2.33 -14.62 -7.47
CA ILE A 102 1.51 -15.83 -7.28
C ILE A 102 2.37 -17.08 -7.49
N ARG A 103 3.28 -17.08 -8.46
CA ARG A 103 4.18 -18.23 -8.71
C ARG A 103 5.07 -18.56 -7.50
N VAL A 104 5.38 -17.57 -6.66
CA VAL A 104 6.18 -17.74 -5.45
C VAL A 104 5.30 -17.98 -4.23
N PHE A 105 4.31 -17.11 -4.01
CA PHE A 105 3.55 -16.99 -2.76
C PHE A 105 2.12 -17.51 -2.84
N TYR A 106 1.76 -18.34 -3.84
CA TYR A 106 0.40 -18.90 -3.94
C TYR A 106 -0.11 -19.45 -2.61
N TRP A 107 0.68 -20.32 -1.96
CA TRP A 107 0.31 -20.89 -0.66
C TRP A 107 0.34 -19.87 0.47
N GLY A 108 1.20 -18.85 0.41
CA GLY A 108 1.21 -17.75 1.39
C GLY A 108 -0.11 -16.97 1.34
N TRP A 109 -0.50 -16.51 0.15
CA TRP A 109 -1.76 -15.79 -0.06
C TRP A 109 -2.99 -16.65 0.19
N PHE A 110 -3.00 -17.90 -0.24
CA PHE A 110 -4.12 -18.80 0.05
C PHE A 110 -4.28 -19.01 1.57
N THR A 111 -3.18 -19.17 2.30
CA THR A 111 -3.21 -19.25 3.76
C THR A 111 -3.72 -17.96 4.38
N GLU A 112 -3.23 -16.81 3.92
CA GLU A 112 -3.69 -15.50 4.40
C GLU A 112 -5.19 -15.30 4.18
N TRP A 113 -5.72 -15.70 3.02
CA TRP A 113 -7.16 -15.63 2.74
C TRP A 113 -7.97 -16.50 3.70
N ILE A 114 -7.52 -17.72 4.01
CA ILE A 114 -8.17 -18.58 5.02
C ILE A 114 -8.14 -17.91 6.39
N VAL A 115 -6.99 -17.37 6.81
CA VAL A 115 -6.83 -16.67 8.09
C VAL A 115 -7.74 -15.44 8.15
N PHE A 116 -7.84 -14.66 7.08
CA PHE A 116 -8.72 -13.51 6.97
C PHE A 116 -10.21 -13.89 7.06
N VAL A 117 -10.65 -14.96 6.37
CA VAL A 117 -12.03 -15.45 6.49
C VAL A 117 -12.32 -15.90 7.93
N LEU A 118 -11.39 -16.62 8.56
CA LEU A 118 -11.51 -17.03 9.96
C LEU A 118 -11.54 -15.81 10.90
N GLU A 119 -10.75 -14.78 10.62
CA GLU A 119 -10.76 -13.53 11.37
C GLU A 119 -12.14 -12.86 11.34
N VAL A 120 -12.78 -12.77 10.17
CA VAL A 120 -14.14 -12.24 10.02
C VAL A 120 -15.16 -13.08 10.80
N ILE A 121 -15.06 -14.42 10.75
CA ILE A 121 -15.93 -15.30 11.53
C ILE A 121 -15.70 -15.11 13.03
N PHE A 122 -14.44 -15.01 13.46
CA PHE A 122 -14.07 -14.87 14.87
C PHE A 122 -14.47 -13.51 15.43
N ILE A 123 -14.29 -12.40 14.70
CA ILE A 123 -14.75 -11.09 15.17
C ILE A 123 -16.28 -11.03 15.28
N MET A 124 -17.02 -11.71 14.39
CA MET A 124 -18.47 -11.87 14.52
C MET A 124 -18.85 -12.66 15.77
N ILE A 125 -18.21 -13.81 16.01
CA ILE A 125 -18.46 -14.62 17.22
C ILE A 125 -18.14 -13.80 18.48
N TYR A 126 -16.98 -13.15 18.52
CA TYR A 126 -16.56 -12.32 19.66
C TYR A 126 -17.56 -11.19 19.92
N PHE A 127 -17.93 -10.42 18.91
CA PHE A 127 -18.88 -9.32 19.12
C PHE A 127 -20.30 -9.81 19.49
N LEU A 128 -20.84 -10.79 18.77
CA LEU A 128 -22.22 -11.25 18.96
C LEU A 128 -22.42 -12.05 20.25
N THR A 129 -21.37 -12.72 20.75
CA THR A 129 -21.45 -13.48 22.01
C THR A 129 -21.17 -12.63 23.26
N TRP A 130 -20.80 -11.36 23.11
CA TRP A 130 -20.44 -10.46 24.21
C TRP A 130 -21.48 -10.45 25.34
N LYS A 131 -22.77 -10.23 25.03
CA LYS A 131 -23.84 -10.20 26.05
C LYS A 131 -23.99 -11.55 26.77
N ASN A 132 -23.84 -12.65 26.02
CA ASN A 132 -23.93 -14.00 26.57
C ASN A 132 -22.72 -14.36 27.45
N SER A 133 -21.58 -13.70 27.26
CA SER A 133 -20.39 -13.91 28.08
C SER A 133 -20.58 -13.52 29.54
N ASN A 134 -21.49 -12.58 29.83
CA ASN A 134 -21.76 -12.08 31.18
C ASN A 134 -22.69 -13.00 32.00
N LYS A 135 -23.00 -14.22 31.54
CA LYS A 135 -23.83 -15.20 32.28
C LYS A 135 -23.11 -15.86 33.46
N SER A 136 -21.79 -16.00 33.37
CA SER A 136 -20.96 -16.55 34.45
C SER A 136 -19.51 -16.11 34.27
N LEU A 137 -18.74 -16.09 35.36
CA LEU A 137 -17.30 -15.75 35.29
C LEU A 137 -16.54 -16.65 34.32
N ARG A 138 -16.85 -17.96 34.32
CA ARG A 138 -16.23 -18.92 33.39
C ARG A 138 -16.55 -18.60 31.92
N ALA A 139 -17.77 -18.15 31.63
CA ALA A 139 -18.16 -17.75 30.27
C ALA A 139 -17.41 -16.48 29.84
N LYS A 140 -17.27 -15.49 30.73
CA LYS A 140 -16.51 -14.25 30.49
C LYS A 140 -15.02 -14.51 30.26
N GLN A 141 -14.40 -15.36 31.07
CA GLN A 141 -13.00 -15.74 30.89
C GLN A 141 -12.75 -16.46 29.55
N ARG A 142 -13.68 -17.34 29.12
CA ARG A 142 -13.60 -17.98 27.80
C ARG A 142 -13.70 -16.96 26.68
N HIS A 143 -14.59 -15.97 26.81
CA HIS A 143 -14.75 -14.89 25.85
C HIS A 143 -13.47 -14.04 25.72
N ILE A 144 -12.84 -13.66 26.84
CA ILE A 144 -11.56 -12.94 26.85
C ILE A 144 -10.44 -13.77 26.19
N ARG A 145 -10.33 -15.07 26.52
CA ARG A 145 -9.36 -15.96 25.86
C ARG A 145 -9.59 -16.04 24.36
N PHE A 146 -10.84 -16.04 23.93
CA PHE A 146 -11.22 -16.01 22.52
C PHE A 146 -10.83 -14.68 21.85
N GLY A 147 -10.93 -13.54 22.55
CA GLY A 147 -10.41 -12.25 22.06
C GLY A 147 -8.89 -12.26 21.84
N TRP A 148 -8.12 -12.89 22.74
CA TRP A 148 -6.67 -13.06 22.56
C TRP A 148 -6.35 -14.01 21.40
N PHE A 149 -7.13 -15.07 21.23
CA PHE A 149 -7.02 -15.97 20.10
C PHE A 149 -7.31 -15.26 18.76
N LEU A 150 -8.38 -14.46 18.69
CA LEU A 150 -8.68 -13.60 17.55
C LEU A 150 -7.53 -12.61 17.27
N SER A 151 -6.94 -12.01 18.30
CA SER A 151 -5.80 -11.09 18.15
C SER A 151 -4.60 -11.75 17.46
N ALA A 152 -4.35 -13.03 17.74
CA ALA A 152 -3.27 -13.79 17.08
C ALA A 152 -3.58 -14.03 15.60
N PHE A 153 -4.84 -14.29 15.23
CA PHE A 153 -5.26 -14.44 13.84
C PHE A 153 -5.13 -13.13 13.05
N SER A 154 -5.60 -12.01 13.61
CA SER A 154 -5.41 -10.69 12.99
C SER A 154 -3.94 -10.36 12.78
N TRP A 155 -3.06 -10.70 13.73
CA TRP A 155 -1.62 -10.54 13.56
C TRP A 155 -1.03 -11.47 12.49
N LEU A 156 -1.51 -12.71 12.38
CA LEU A 156 -1.04 -13.68 11.38
C LEU A 156 -1.33 -13.22 9.95
N THR A 157 -2.52 -12.63 9.70
CA THR A 157 -2.87 -12.00 8.41
C THR A 157 -1.80 -10.97 8.01
N MET A 158 -1.47 -10.06 8.94
CA MET A 158 -0.43 -9.05 8.70
C MET A 158 0.95 -9.68 8.52
N ALA A 159 1.33 -10.67 9.33
CA ALA A 159 2.62 -11.33 9.25
C ALA A 159 2.87 -11.95 7.86
N ILE A 160 1.85 -12.58 7.27
CA ILE A 160 1.96 -13.17 5.93
C ILE A 160 2.08 -12.10 4.84
N ILE A 161 1.20 -11.08 4.83
CA ILE A 161 1.25 -10.02 3.80
C ILE A 161 2.56 -9.24 3.87
N VAL A 162 3.07 -8.98 5.07
CA VAL A 162 4.31 -8.22 5.26
C VAL A 162 5.53 -8.95 4.68
N ALA A 163 5.54 -10.29 4.67
CA ALA A 163 6.60 -11.04 3.99
C ALA A 163 6.60 -10.78 2.48
N ILE A 164 5.42 -10.75 1.86
CA ILE A 164 5.26 -10.48 0.42
C ILE A 164 5.64 -9.03 0.10
N LEU A 165 5.26 -8.07 0.94
CA LEU A 165 5.64 -6.67 0.76
C LEU A 165 7.15 -6.45 0.93
N GLY A 166 7.78 -7.15 1.87
CA GLY A 166 9.24 -7.14 2.04
C GLY A 166 9.95 -7.70 0.81
N PHE A 167 9.46 -8.82 0.28
CA PHE A 167 9.96 -9.44 -0.94
C PHE A 167 9.90 -8.50 -2.15
N MET A 168 8.81 -7.74 -2.31
CA MET A 168 8.72 -6.78 -3.40
C MET A 168 9.74 -5.63 -3.31
N MET A 169 10.26 -5.33 -2.11
CA MET A 169 11.33 -4.34 -1.94
C MET A 169 12.68 -4.97 -2.27
N ASP A 170 13.02 -6.05 -1.57
CA ASP A 170 14.30 -6.73 -1.74
C ASP A 170 14.04 -8.24 -1.66
N PRO A 171 14.02 -8.96 -2.80
CA PRO A 171 13.84 -10.41 -2.82
C PRO A 171 14.99 -11.20 -2.17
N GLY A 172 16.14 -10.56 -1.90
CA GLY A 172 17.36 -11.22 -1.43
C GLY A 172 17.80 -12.37 -2.32
N ASN A 173 18.20 -13.47 -1.70
CA ASN A 173 18.70 -14.68 -2.41
C ASN A 173 17.69 -15.33 -3.35
N TRP A 174 16.42 -14.91 -3.32
CA TRP A 174 15.44 -15.41 -4.27
C TRP A 174 15.81 -15.09 -5.72
N ILE A 175 16.57 -14.02 -6.00
CA ILE A 175 17.02 -13.68 -7.37
C ILE A 175 17.88 -14.80 -7.98
N GLU A 176 18.71 -15.45 -7.17
CA GLU A 176 19.59 -16.54 -7.63
C GLU A 176 18.91 -17.90 -7.49
N GLU A 177 18.15 -18.10 -6.41
CA GLU A 177 17.54 -19.37 -6.05
C GLU A 177 16.02 -19.23 -5.85
N HIS A 178 15.27 -19.48 -6.92
CA HIS A 178 13.82 -19.35 -6.97
C HIS A 178 13.10 -20.40 -6.09
N SER A 179 12.95 -20.10 -4.80
CA SER A 179 12.22 -20.96 -3.85
C SER A 179 11.27 -20.15 -2.96
N PHE A 180 10.19 -20.77 -2.49
CA PHE A 180 9.26 -20.13 -1.56
C PHE A 180 9.96 -19.67 -0.27
N ILE A 181 10.88 -20.48 0.25
CA ILE A 181 11.60 -20.17 1.50
C ILE A 181 12.49 -18.94 1.32
N ASN A 182 13.27 -18.88 0.24
CA ASN A 182 14.12 -17.71 -0.03
C ASN A 182 13.30 -16.43 -0.19
N GLY A 183 12.13 -16.52 -0.86
CA GLY A 183 11.22 -15.39 -0.97
C GLY A 183 10.63 -14.96 0.39
N LEU A 184 10.30 -15.92 1.26
CA LEU A 184 9.76 -15.65 2.59
C LEU A 184 10.79 -15.04 3.54
N THR A 185 12.04 -15.49 3.48
CA THR A 185 13.13 -15.04 4.36
C THR A 185 13.89 -13.84 3.80
N ASN A 186 13.21 -13.00 3.02
CA ASN A 186 13.80 -11.77 2.50
C ASN A 186 14.28 -10.84 3.64
N PRO A 187 15.34 -10.04 3.41
CA PRO A 187 15.99 -9.25 4.47
C PRO A 187 15.07 -8.19 5.09
N ILE A 188 14.02 -7.78 4.37
CA ILE A 188 13.11 -6.71 4.79
C ILE A 188 11.96 -7.22 5.66
N TYR A 189 11.60 -8.50 5.56
CA TYR A 189 10.40 -9.05 6.18
C TYR A 189 10.36 -8.81 7.70
N LEU A 190 11.35 -9.32 8.45
CA LEU A 190 11.35 -9.22 9.90
C LEU A 190 11.46 -7.77 10.38
N PRO A 191 12.36 -6.92 9.86
CA PRO A 191 12.41 -5.51 10.24
C PRO A 191 11.09 -4.77 10.00
N GLN A 192 10.43 -5.02 8.85
CA GLN A 192 9.15 -4.41 8.54
C GLN A 192 8.02 -4.91 9.46
N LEU A 193 8.00 -6.21 9.80
CA LEU A 193 7.03 -6.79 10.72
C LEU A 193 7.20 -6.28 12.16
N LEU A 194 8.46 -6.17 12.61
CA LEU A 194 8.85 -5.61 13.90
C LEU A 194 8.46 -4.14 14.02
N PHE A 195 8.43 -3.39 12.91
CA PHE A 195 7.95 -2.01 12.89
C PHE A 195 6.41 -1.94 12.86
N ARG A 196 5.75 -2.70 11.97
CA ARG A 196 4.29 -2.61 11.78
C ARG A 196 3.51 -3.07 13.01
N THR A 197 3.99 -4.11 13.71
CA THR A 197 3.32 -4.66 14.91
C THR A 197 3.13 -3.63 16.04
N PRO A 198 4.19 -3.03 16.63
CA PRO A 198 4.03 -2.03 17.68
C PRO A 198 3.34 -0.77 17.16
N THR A 199 3.52 -0.41 15.89
CA THR A 199 2.82 0.74 15.28
C THR A 199 1.30 0.53 15.25
N ALA A 200 0.83 -0.68 14.91
CA ALA A 200 -0.59 -1.03 15.02
C ALA A 200 -1.10 -0.87 16.46
N MET A 201 -0.33 -1.31 17.46
CA MET A 201 -0.69 -1.15 18.88
C MET A 201 -0.76 0.33 19.30
N VAL A 202 0.16 1.17 18.83
CA VAL A 202 0.16 2.63 19.09
C VAL A 202 -1.09 3.28 18.51
N VAL A 203 -1.42 2.96 17.25
CA VAL A 203 -2.59 3.52 16.55
C VAL A 203 -3.89 3.06 17.20
N ALA A 204 -3.95 1.80 17.67
CA ALA A 204 -5.08 1.33 18.47
C ALA A 204 -5.25 2.10 19.78
N GLY A 205 -4.16 2.54 20.41
CA GLY A 205 -4.20 3.47 21.54
C GLY A 205 -4.79 4.83 21.16
N ALA A 206 -4.45 5.38 19.99
CA ALA A 206 -5.04 6.62 19.49
C ALA A 206 -6.56 6.49 19.25
N PHE A 207 -7.00 5.38 18.63
CA PHE A 207 -8.43 5.02 18.55
C PHE A 207 -9.05 4.86 19.93
N GLY A 208 -8.35 4.21 20.86
CA GLY A 208 -8.77 4.03 22.24
C GLY A 208 -9.09 5.35 22.93
N PHE A 209 -8.18 6.33 22.85
CA PHE A 209 -8.42 7.66 23.39
C PHE A 209 -9.67 8.30 22.78
N LEU A 210 -9.81 8.27 21.45
CA LEU A 210 -10.95 8.86 20.76
C LEU A 210 -12.27 8.21 21.20
N LEU A 211 -12.35 6.88 21.17
CA LEU A 211 -13.59 6.15 21.45
C LEU A 211 -13.98 6.23 22.93
N ILE A 212 -13.02 6.25 23.87
CA ILE A 212 -13.31 6.51 25.28
C ILE A 212 -13.96 7.89 25.43
N MET A 213 -13.46 8.91 24.74
CA MET A 213 -14.00 10.27 24.80
C MET A 213 -15.42 10.36 24.24
N LEU A 214 -15.74 9.57 23.21
CA LEU A 214 -17.07 9.51 22.59
C LEU A 214 -18.08 8.70 23.42
N PHE A 215 -17.65 7.60 24.05
CA PHE A 215 -18.55 6.68 24.73
C PHE A 215 -18.65 6.88 26.25
N THR A 216 -17.89 7.83 26.82
CA THR A 216 -17.95 8.16 28.25
C THR A 216 -18.27 9.63 28.51
N LYS A 217 -19.19 9.88 29.45
CA LYS A 217 -19.51 11.23 29.93
C LYS A 217 -18.33 11.82 30.71
N LYS A 218 -18.17 13.15 30.67
CA LYS A 218 -17.10 13.86 31.40
C LYS A 218 -17.15 13.64 32.92
N SER A 219 -18.35 13.47 33.48
CA SER A 219 -18.57 13.17 34.90
C SER A 219 -18.37 11.69 35.27
N SER A 220 -18.13 10.81 34.31
CA SER A 220 -18.02 9.37 34.57
C SER A 220 -16.74 9.02 35.32
N ALA A 221 -16.87 8.22 36.38
CA ALA A 221 -15.73 7.72 37.15
C ALA A 221 -14.82 6.78 36.35
N ILE A 222 -15.34 6.10 35.32
CA ILE A 222 -14.57 5.14 34.50
C ILE A 222 -13.64 5.86 33.51
N ARG A 223 -14.00 7.06 33.06
CA ARG A 223 -13.28 7.78 32.00
C ARG A 223 -11.82 8.06 32.35
N PRO A 224 -11.49 8.64 33.52
CA PRO A 224 -10.10 8.87 33.89
C PRO A 224 -9.27 7.57 33.95
N THR A 225 -9.87 6.49 34.44
CA THR A 225 -9.21 5.19 34.56
C THR A 225 -8.96 4.57 33.19
N ALA A 226 -9.96 4.59 32.30
CA ALA A 226 -9.83 4.09 30.94
C ALA A 226 -8.76 4.86 30.16
N LEU A 227 -8.79 6.21 30.22
CA LEU A 227 -7.77 7.05 29.60
C LEU A 227 -6.36 6.73 30.12
N LYS A 228 -6.19 6.52 31.43
CA LYS A 228 -4.89 6.12 32.01
C LYS A 228 -4.42 4.77 31.50
N THR A 229 -5.31 3.77 31.41
CA THR A 229 -4.97 2.48 30.81
C THR A 229 -4.48 2.66 29.37
N THR A 230 -5.21 3.45 28.56
CA THR A 230 -4.79 3.75 27.18
C THR A 230 -3.45 4.46 27.13
N ALA A 231 -3.20 5.41 28.03
CA ALA A 231 -1.92 6.11 28.10
C ALA A 231 -0.75 5.18 28.43
N ILE A 232 -0.93 4.25 29.37
CA ILE A 232 0.08 3.24 29.68
C ILE A 232 0.32 2.34 28.46
N TRP A 233 -0.75 1.87 27.81
CA TRP A 233 -0.65 1.08 26.59
C TRP A 233 0.14 1.80 25.50
N THR A 234 -0.21 3.05 25.20
CA THR A 234 0.48 3.86 24.19
C THR A 234 1.95 4.10 24.56
N LEU A 235 2.26 4.44 25.81
CA LEU A 235 3.64 4.68 26.25
C LEU A 235 4.49 3.41 26.30
N LEU A 236 3.89 2.23 26.42
CA LEU A 236 4.58 0.95 26.33
C LEU A 236 4.94 0.62 24.88
N TRP A 237 4.02 0.81 23.93
CA TRP A 237 4.22 0.43 22.53
C TRP A 237 4.96 1.48 21.70
N LEU A 238 4.87 2.76 22.06
CA LEU A 238 5.48 3.85 21.29
C LEU A 238 7.02 3.74 21.22
N PRO A 239 7.76 3.51 22.31
CA PRO A 239 9.21 3.30 22.23
C PRO A 239 9.58 2.10 21.36
N LEU A 240 8.81 1.02 21.43
CA LEU A 240 9.04 -0.18 20.60
C LEU A 240 8.83 0.13 19.10
N SER A 241 7.81 0.90 18.77
CA SER A 241 7.57 1.38 17.40
C SER A 241 8.71 2.26 16.90
N ILE A 242 9.22 3.19 17.71
CA ILE A 242 10.35 4.06 17.35
C ILE A 242 11.63 3.26 17.13
N LEU A 243 11.98 2.37 18.07
CA LEU A 243 13.18 1.54 17.96
C LEU A 243 13.12 0.62 16.73
N ALA A 244 11.95 0.01 16.48
CA ALA A 244 11.75 -0.81 15.31
C ALA A 244 11.76 0.00 14.00
N ALA A 245 11.27 1.25 14.01
CA ALA A 245 11.35 2.14 12.85
C ALA A 245 12.81 2.47 12.50
N ILE A 246 13.64 2.75 13.51
CA ILE A 246 15.08 3.00 13.32
C ILE A 246 15.76 1.75 12.77
N HIS A 247 15.48 0.57 13.34
CA HIS A 247 16.03 -0.68 12.84
C HIS A 247 15.59 -0.95 11.40
N TYR A 248 14.30 -0.76 11.08
CA TYR A 248 13.78 -0.91 9.74
C TYR A 248 14.45 0.07 8.76
N TYR A 249 14.59 1.34 9.12
CA TYR A 249 15.27 2.32 8.28
C TYR A 249 16.71 1.92 7.94
N ASN A 250 17.44 1.34 8.89
CA ASN A 250 18.84 0.93 8.71
C ASN A 250 19.01 -0.31 7.82
N VAL A 251 17.95 -1.08 7.55
CA VAL A 251 18.02 -2.25 6.64
C VAL A 251 17.48 -1.92 5.24
N ILE A 252 16.85 -0.77 5.04
CA ILE A 252 16.36 -0.38 3.73
C ILE A 252 17.57 -0.12 2.82
N PRO A 253 17.62 -0.71 1.60
CA PRO A 253 18.73 -0.51 0.68
C PRO A 253 18.99 0.97 0.39
N GLU A 254 20.26 1.35 0.26
CA GLU A 254 20.67 2.75 0.08
C GLU A 254 19.98 3.39 -1.14
N ALA A 255 19.90 2.65 -2.26
CA ALA A 255 19.22 3.07 -3.48
C ALA A 255 17.74 3.47 -3.24
N MET A 256 17.05 2.82 -2.30
CA MET A 256 15.68 3.16 -1.93
C MET A 256 15.61 4.39 -1.02
N THR A 257 16.55 4.49 -0.06
CA THR A 257 16.61 5.67 0.83
C THR A 257 16.93 6.95 0.06
N ALA A 258 17.65 6.87 -1.06
CA ALA A 258 17.89 7.98 -1.97
C ALA A 258 16.60 8.53 -2.61
N ASN A 259 15.57 7.70 -2.77
CA ASN A 259 14.26 8.12 -3.31
C ASN A 259 13.34 8.75 -2.25
N MET A 260 13.74 8.79 -0.98
CA MET A 260 12.84 9.13 0.14
C MET A 260 12.37 10.59 0.11
N SER A 261 13.18 11.50 -0.42
CA SER A 261 12.85 12.93 -0.62
C SER A 261 11.69 13.09 -1.61
N THR A 262 11.72 12.35 -2.72
CA THR A 262 10.65 12.35 -3.73
C THR A 262 9.42 11.58 -3.24
N ALA A 263 9.59 10.52 -2.44
CA ALA A 263 8.51 9.64 -1.98
C ALA A 263 7.40 10.33 -1.18
N VAL A 264 7.74 11.36 -0.40
CA VAL A 264 6.84 12.04 0.53
C VAL A 264 5.84 12.96 -0.19
N GLY A 265 6.14 13.40 -1.40
CA GLY A 265 5.28 14.30 -2.17
C GLY A 265 5.47 14.17 -3.68
N THR A 266 5.31 15.28 -4.42
CA THR A 266 5.77 15.37 -5.82
C THR A 266 7.23 15.84 -5.83
N MET A 267 7.91 15.90 -6.98
CA MET A 267 9.26 16.51 -7.05
C MET A 267 9.30 17.93 -6.45
N ASP A 268 8.18 18.67 -6.49
CA ASP A 268 8.08 20.00 -5.88
C ASP A 268 8.14 19.96 -4.34
N PHE A 269 7.86 18.80 -3.75
CA PHE A 269 7.92 18.55 -2.31
C PHE A 269 9.30 18.07 -1.82
N GLU A 270 10.25 17.85 -2.72
CA GLU A 270 11.60 17.42 -2.36
C GLU A 270 12.30 18.43 -1.43
N LEU A 271 11.96 19.72 -1.60
CA LEU A 271 12.36 20.84 -0.73
C LEU A 271 11.80 20.76 0.70
N TYR A 272 10.85 19.85 0.96
CA TYR A 272 10.17 19.68 2.24
C TYR A 272 10.49 18.31 2.88
N TYR A 273 11.57 17.65 2.51
CA TYR A 273 12.00 16.42 3.19
C TYR A 273 12.15 16.59 4.71
N ASP A 274 12.62 17.76 5.17
CA ASP A 274 12.63 18.12 6.59
C ASP A 274 11.23 18.22 7.22
N LEU A 275 10.20 18.53 6.42
CA LEU A 275 8.82 18.53 6.85
C LEU A 275 8.34 17.10 7.17
N LEU A 276 8.83 16.07 6.49
CA LEU A 276 8.51 14.67 6.84
C LEU A 276 9.01 14.34 8.24
N LYS A 277 10.30 14.57 8.50
CA LYS A 277 10.91 14.32 9.81
C LYS A 277 10.17 15.10 10.89
N LYS A 278 9.77 16.34 10.60
CA LYS A 278 8.93 17.17 11.48
C LYS A 278 7.54 16.58 11.66
N ILE A 279 6.85 16.10 10.62
CA ILE A 279 5.51 15.47 10.73
C ILE A 279 5.58 14.20 11.57
N ILE A 280 6.56 13.32 11.33
CA ILE A 280 6.77 12.10 12.12
C ILE A 280 7.04 12.47 13.59
N LEU A 281 7.94 13.43 13.82
CA LEU A 281 8.27 13.92 15.16
C LEU A 281 7.05 14.54 15.85
N ILE A 282 6.26 15.36 15.15
CA ILE A 282 5.06 16.01 15.66
C ILE A 282 3.98 14.96 15.97
N ALA A 283 3.74 14.00 15.08
CA ALA A 283 2.77 12.94 15.29
C ALA A 283 3.12 12.10 16.52
N THR A 284 4.35 11.58 16.58
CA THR A 284 4.83 10.77 17.71
C THR A 284 4.89 11.57 19.02
N SER A 285 5.43 12.79 19.00
CA SER A 285 5.52 13.65 20.19
C SER A 285 4.14 14.08 20.69
N SER A 286 3.21 14.43 19.80
CA SER A 286 1.86 14.84 20.20
C SER A 286 1.10 13.72 20.92
N LEU A 287 1.24 12.48 20.45
CA LEU A 287 0.63 11.32 21.08
C LEU A 287 1.32 10.96 22.40
N ALA A 288 2.65 11.04 22.47
CA ALA A 288 3.40 10.87 23.72
C ALA A 288 3.02 11.92 24.77
N LEU A 289 2.98 13.20 24.39
CA LEU A 289 2.59 14.31 25.26
C LEU A 289 1.15 14.16 25.75
N LEU A 290 0.23 13.75 24.86
CA LEU A 290 -1.14 13.42 25.26
C LEU A 290 -1.15 12.31 26.32
N ALA A 291 -0.45 11.21 26.09
CA ALA A 291 -0.43 10.08 27.01
C ALA A 291 0.16 10.46 28.38
N VAL A 292 1.28 11.19 28.40
CA VAL A 292 1.88 11.71 29.66
C VAL A 292 0.93 12.66 30.37
N TRP A 293 0.28 13.57 29.64
CA TRP A 293 -0.68 14.51 30.20
C TRP A 293 -1.92 13.81 30.77
N VAL A 294 -2.39 12.74 30.12
CA VAL A 294 -3.47 11.87 30.61
C VAL A 294 -3.08 11.20 31.93
N LEU A 295 -1.85 10.72 32.08
CA LEU A 295 -1.39 10.13 33.34
C LEU A 295 -1.40 11.15 34.48
N TRP A 296 -1.00 12.40 34.19
CA TRP A 296 -0.92 13.47 35.19
C TRP A 296 -2.29 14.08 35.54
N LYS A 297 -3.09 14.45 34.53
CA LYS A 297 -4.35 15.20 34.67
C LYS A 297 -5.47 14.60 33.80
N PRO A 298 -5.89 13.35 34.03
CA PRO A 298 -6.88 12.66 33.18
C PRO A 298 -8.27 13.33 33.15
N LYS A 299 -8.63 14.08 34.20
CA LYS A 299 -9.91 14.81 34.29
C LYS A 299 -9.95 16.09 33.43
N LYS A 300 -8.79 16.58 32.96
CA LYS A 300 -8.66 17.80 32.16
C LYS A 300 -8.67 17.53 30.64
N ILE A 301 -8.83 16.29 30.22
CA ILE A 301 -8.78 15.89 28.80
C ILE A 301 -10.10 16.24 28.10
N ASN A 302 -10.00 17.01 27.01
CA ASN A 302 -11.11 17.33 26.12
C ASN A 302 -10.92 16.67 24.74
N LEU A 303 -11.97 16.67 23.92
CA LEU A 303 -11.98 15.95 22.65
C LEU A 303 -10.95 16.50 21.65
N VAL A 304 -10.75 17.82 21.63
CA VAL A 304 -9.80 18.48 20.71
C VAL A 304 -8.36 18.01 20.98
N MET A 305 -7.98 17.85 22.26
CA MET A 305 -6.66 17.32 22.64
C MET A 305 -6.42 15.89 22.15
N VAL A 306 -7.48 15.13 21.87
CA VAL A 306 -7.40 13.74 21.39
C VAL A 306 -7.49 13.66 19.86
N ILE A 307 -8.34 14.48 19.23
CA ILE A 307 -8.51 14.50 17.77
C ILE A 307 -7.20 14.86 17.07
N ILE A 308 -6.44 15.83 17.58
CA ILE A 308 -5.21 16.27 16.91
C ILE A 308 -4.18 15.12 16.81
N PRO A 309 -3.74 14.47 17.91
CA PRO A 309 -2.84 13.32 17.82
C PRO A 309 -3.42 12.14 17.03
N PHE A 310 -4.75 11.93 17.10
CA PHE A 310 -5.42 10.88 16.32
C PHE A 310 -5.29 11.12 14.81
N VAL A 311 -5.64 12.31 14.32
CA VAL A 311 -5.51 12.66 12.89
C VAL A 311 -4.06 12.60 12.44
N LEU A 312 -3.12 13.10 13.26
CA LEU A 312 -1.69 13.00 12.96
C LEU A 312 -1.21 11.54 12.89
N SER A 313 -1.74 10.64 13.70
CA SER A 313 -1.42 9.21 13.65
C SER A 313 -1.90 8.56 12.35
N LEU A 314 -3.09 8.94 11.87
CA LEU A 314 -3.58 8.48 10.56
C LEU A 314 -2.78 9.08 9.40
N GLY A 315 -2.46 10.37 9.47
CA GLY A 315 -1.58 11.02 8.50
C GLY A 315 -0.22 10.34 8.41
N PHE A 316 0.38 9.97 9.55
CA PHE A 316 1.61 9.19 9.61
C PHE A 316 1.49 7.84 8.89
N LEU A 317 0.44 7.06 9.17
CA LEU A 317 0.22 5.78 8.48
C LEU A 317 0.08 5.95 6.97
N GLY A 318 -0.64 6.98 6.51
CA GLY A 318 -0.87 7.21 5.09
C GLY A 318 0.41 7.63 4.37
N ILE A 319 1.21 8.50 4.98
CA ILE A 319 2.52 8.89 4.47
C ILE A 319 3.47 7.70 4.47
N PHE A 320 3.49 6.90 5.53
CA PHE A 320 4.32 5.69 5.61
C PHE A 320 4.00 4.73 4.45
N GLU A 321 2.72 4.45 4.21
CA GLU A 321 2.30 3.54 3.15
C GLU A 321 2.67 4.07 1.76
N ARG A 322 2.50 5.38 1.52
CA ARG A 322 2.98 6.05 0.30
C ARG A 322 4.50 5.93 0.14
N VAL A 323 5.25 6.24 1.19
CA VAL A 323 6.72 6.22 1.16
C VAL A 323 7.21 4.80 0.87
N ARG A 324 6.70 3.79 1.60
CA ARG A 324 7.01 2.37 1.39
C ARG A 324 6.80 1.95 -0.07
N GLU A 325 5.69 2.35 -0.66
CA GLU A 325 5.36 2.03 -2.05
C GLU A 325 6.25 2.76 -3.06
N PHE A 326 6.67 3.99 -2.78
CA PHE A 326 7.46 4.78 -3.70
C PHE A 326 8.96 4.46 -3.66
N ILE A 327 9.55 4.26 -2.47
CA ILE A 327 11.01 4.14 -2.32
C ILE A 327 11.60 2.94 -3.06
N ARG A 328 10.81 1.87 -3.27
CA ARG A 328 11.21 0.68 -4.03
C ARG A 328 11.36 0.90 -5.53
N LYS A 329 10.92 2.06 -6.05
CA LYS A 329 11.13 2.41 -7.46
C LYS A 329 12.64 2.46 -7.78
N PRO A 330 13.06 2.09 -9.00
CA PRO A 330 12.26 1.95 -10.22
C PRO A 330 11.51 0.62 -10.33
N TYR A 331 11.70 -0.29 -9.37
CA TYR A 331 11.13 -1.62 -9.36
C TYR A 331 9.69 -1.68 -8.83
N VAL A 332 8.96 -2.70 -9.28
CA VAL A 332 7.78 -3.23 -8.59
C VAL A 332 8.14 -4.47 -7.77
N ILE A 333 9.13 -5.25 -8.24
CA ILE A 333 9.82 -6.31 -7.50
C ILE A 333 11.32 -6.06 -7.70
N GLY A 334 12.05 -5.80 -6.62
CA GLY A 334 13.48 -5.44 -6.65
C GLY A 334 14.31 -6.38 -7.52
N ASP A 335 15.16 -5.81 -8.39
CA ASP A 335 16.11 -6.52 -9.27
C ASP A 335 15.49 -7.61 -10.17
N TYR A 336 14.17 -7.59 -10.36
CA TYR A 336 13.45 -8.59 -11.15
C TYR A 336 12.49 -7.95 -12.15
N MET A 337 11.70 -6.95 -11.71
CA MET A 337 10.68 -6.33 -12.56
C MET A 337 10.54 -4.84 -12.28
N TYR A 338 10.63 -4.05 -13.34
CA TYR A 338 10.47 -2.61 -13.27
C TYR A 338 9.01 -2.17 -13.12
N SER A 339 8.82 -0.90 -12.78
CA SER A 339 7.49 -0.31 -12.55
C SER A 339 6.60 -0.24 -13.80
N ASN A 340 7.16 -0.39 -14.99
CA ASN A 340 6.41 -0.57 -16.23
C ASN A 340 6.00 -2.04 -16.48
N LEU A 341 6.24 -2.94 -15.53
CA LEU A 341 5.86 -4.36 -15.55
C LEU A 341 6.66 -5.23 -16.52
N ILE A 342 7.79 -4.72 -17.02
CA ILE A 342 8.74 -5.44 -17.85
C ILE A 342 9.85 -5.99 -16.94
N ARG A 343 10.25 -7.24 -17.15
CA ARG A 343 11.35 -7.86 -16.39
C ARG A 343 12.68 -7.26 -16.80
N GLU A 344 13.59 -7.11 -15.85
CA GLU A 344 14.91 -6.54 -16.12
C GLU A 344 15.67 -7.34 -17.19
N GLU A 345 15.58 -8.67 -17.13
CA GLU A 345 16.20 -9.59 -18.09
C GLU A 345 15.72 -9.43 -19.54
N ASP A 346 14.51 -8.89 -19.75
CA ASP A 346 13.93 -8.76 -21.09
C ASP A 346 14.44 -7.50 -21.82
N TYR A 347 15.02 -6.52 -21.12
CA TYR A 347 15.42 -5.23 -21.70
C TYR A 347 16.40 -5.34 -22.87
N PRO A 348 17.50 -6.14 -22.80
CA PRO A 348 18.43 -6.26 -23.91
C PRO A 348 17.78 -6.77 -25.20
N LEU A 349 16.81 -7.67 -25.09
CA LEU A 349 16.05 -8.18 -26.24
C LEU A 349 15.15 -7.10 -26.82
N LEU A 350 14.42 -6.40 -25.97
CA LEU A 350 13.46 -5.36 -26.36
C LEU A 350 14.15 -4.15 -26.98
N GLN A 351 15.30 -3.75 -26.45
CA GLN A 351 16.10 -2.64 -27.00
C GLN A 351 16.69 -2.98 -28.37
N ARG A 352 16.95 -4.27 -28.64
CA ARG A 352 17.44 -4.73 -29.95
C ARG A 352 16.32 -4.79 -30.98
N ASP A 353 15.19 -5.41 -30.63
CA ASP A 353 14.15 -5.77 -31.60
C ASP A 353 13.03 -4.72 -31.71
N GLY A 354 12.80 -3.96 -30.64
CA GLY A 354 11.64 -3.11 -30.40
C GLY A 354 10.60 -3.78 -29.47
N ILE A 355 10.02 -3.03 -28.54
CA ILE A 355 8.96 -3.52 -27.64
C ILE A 355 7.68 -3.93 -28.35
N LEU A 356 7.33 -3.26 -29.45
CA LEU A 356 6.07 -3.49 -30.17
C LEU A 356 6.02 -4.87 -30.80
N LYS A 357 7.15 -5.38 -31.30
CA LYS A 357 7.26 -6.73 -31.86
C LYS A 357 6.98 -7.83 -30.86
N HIS A 358 7.33 -7.60 -29.59
CA HIS A 358 7.18 -8.56 -28.50
C HIS A 358 5.89 -8.38 -27.71
N THR A 359 5.19 -7.27 -27.90
CA THR A 359 3.93 -6.98 -27.21
C THR A 359 2.77 -7.73 -27.87
N THR A 360 1.96 -8.42 -27.07
CA THR A 360 0.80 -9.18 -27.57
C THR A 360 -0.37 -8.30 -27.98
N TYR A 361 -0.57 -7.16 -27.30
CA TYR A 361 -1.73 -6.30 -27.48
C TYR A 361 -1.40 -4.97 -28.18
N THR A 362 -0.92 -5.07 -29.41
CA THR A 362 -0.62 -3.94 -30.32
C THR A 362 -0.99 -4.37 -31.74
N ALA A 363 -1.47 -3.48 -32.59
CA ALA A 363 -1.61 -3.79 -34.02
C ALA A 363 -0.34 -3.51 -34.81
N ILE A 364 0.58 -2.71 -34.25
CA ILE A 364 1.79 -2.25 -34.91
C ILE A 364 2.97 -3.11 -34.46
N THR A 365 3.69 -3.71 -35.42
CA THR A 365 4.94 -4.45 -35.20
C THR A 365 6.13 -3.87 -35.96
N GLU A 366 5.86 -3.09 -37.00
CA GLU A 366 6.85 -2.36 -37.79
C GLU A 366 6.38 -0.92 -37.95
N ILE A 367 7.31 0.02 -37.78
CA ILE A 367 7.01 1.45 -37.84
C ILE A 367 7.18 1.93 -39.28
N THR A 368 6.17 2.64 -39.78
CA THR A 368 6.19 3.34 -41.06
C THR A 368 5.84 4.80 -40.83
N GLU A 369 6.11 5.66 -41.81
CA GLU A 369 5.77 7.09 -41.69
C GLU A 369 4.26 7.32 -41.50
N GLU A 370 3.40 6.45 -42.05
CA GLU A 370 1.95 6.53 -41.92
C GLU A 370 1.45 6.14 -40.53
N ASN A 371 2.09 5.15 -39.89
CA ASN A 371 1.64 4.62 -38.59
C ASN A 371 2.42 5.17 -37.39
N LYS A 372 3.45 6.00 -37.63
CA LYS A 372 4.39 6.49 -36.61
C LYS A 372 3.74 7.06 -35.36
N LEU A 373 2.66 7.82 -35.51
CA LEU A 373 1.95 8.40 -34.37
C LEU A 373 1.22 7.33 -33.52
N GLU A 374 0.62 6.34 -34.18
CA GLU A 374 -0.04 5.21 -33.52
C GLU A 374 0.99 4.28 -32.87
N ALA A 375 2.11 4.01 -33.53
CA ALA A 375 3.24 3.30 -32.94
C ALA A 375 3.73 3.99 -31.66
N GLY A 376 3.89 5.32 -31.69
CA GLY A 376 4.30 6.10 -30.52
C GLY A 376 3.29 6.06 -29.37
N LYS A 377 1.98 6.02 -29.69
CA LYS A 377 0.91 5.79 -28.71
C LYS A 377 1.04 4.42 -28.05
N ASP A 378 1.25 3.36 -28.83
CA ASP A 378 1.38 2.01 -28.31
C ASP A 378 2.66 1.85 -27.47
N VAL A 379 3.76 2.47 -27.89
CA VAL A 379 4.99 2.54 -27.09
C VAL A 379 4.75 3.25 -25.77
N PHE A 380 4.05 4.39 -25.78
CA PHE A 380 3.69 5.10 -24.55
C PHE A 380 2.79 4.23 -23.64
N MET A 381 1.82 3.53 -24.22
CA MET A 381 0.95 2.62 -23.48
C MET A 381 1.75 1.53 -22.79
N VAL A 382 2.67 0.88 -23.47
CA VAL A 382 3.46 -0.24 -22.91
C VAL A 382 4.51 0.26 -21.92
N ALA A 383 5.29 1.28 -22.28
CA ALA A 383 6.48 1.67 -21.51
C ALA A 383 6.22 2.73 -20.44
N CYS A 384 5.22 3.61 -20.63
CA CYS A 384 5.08 4.84 -19.82
C CYS A 384 3.77 4.92 -19.03
N SER A 385 2.66 4.38 -19.55
CA SER A 385 1.31 4.59 -19.00
C SER A 385 1.13 4.13 -17.55
N ARG A 386 1.91 3.12 -17.11
CA ARG A 386 1.88 2.60 -15.73
C ARG A 386 2.26 3.65 -14.69
N CYS A 387 3.00 4.69 -15.11
CA CYS A 387 3.49 5.76 -14.24
C CYS A 387 3.06 7.15 -14.69
N HIS A 388 2.74 7.36 -15.97
CA HIS A 388 2.37 8.65 -16.52
C HIS A 388 1.01 8.62 -17.19
N THR A 389 0.25 9.70 -16.98
CA THR A 389 -0.93 9.99 -17.80
C THR A 389 -0.53 10.84 -19.01
N SER A 390 -1.43 11.00 -19.97
CA SER A 390 -1.26 11.98 -21.04
C SER A 390 -1.49 13.41 -20.51
N GLN A 391 -2.70 13.70 -20.01
CA GLN A 391 -3.13 15.04 -19.54
C GLN A 391 -3.44 15.12 -18.04
N GLY A 392 -3.66 13.97 -17.38
CA GLY A 392 -4.13 13.93 -15.99
C GLY A 392 -3.04 14.11 -14.91
N ILE A 393 -3.27 13.48 -13.75
CA ILE A 393 -2.31 13.49 -12.64
C ILE A 393 -1.01 12.79 -13.06
N ASN A 394 0.12 13.48 -12.87
CA ASN A 394 1.44 13.04 -13.33
C ASN A 394 1.55 12.93 -14.87
N SER A 395 0.90 13.86 -15.57
CA SER A 395 0.97 14.02 -17.03
C SER A 395 2.41 14.05 -17.55
N ILE A 396 2.68 13.27 -18.59
CA ILE A 396 3.97 13.27 -19.29
C ILE A 396 4.27 14.63 -19.92
N ILE A 397 3.25 15.33 -20.42
CA ILE A 397 3.40 16.68 -20.98
C ILE A 397 3.87 17.62 -19.89
N PHE A 398 3.17 17.65 -18.75
CA PHE A 398 3.53 18.53 -17.64
C PHE A 398 4.95 18.26 -17.12
N VAL A 399 5.39 17.00 -17.12
CA VAL A 399 6.76 16.61 -16.76
C VAL A 399 7.78 17.25 -17.70
N PHE A 400 7.57 17.16 -19.02
CA PHE A 400 8.49 17.76 -19.99
C PHE A 400 8.37 19.28 -20.06
N GLU A 401 7.18 19.85 -19.90
CA GLU A 401 6.97 21.31 -19.83
C GLU A 401 7.71 21.93 -18.64
N LYS A 402 7.76 21.25 -17.49
CA LYS A 402 8.58 21.69 -16.37
C LYS A 402 10.07 21.70 -16.69
N MET A 403 10.53 20.82 -17.57
CA MET A 403 11.95 20.74 -17.96
C MET A 403 12.32 21.74 -19.05
N TYR A 404 11.45 21.95 -20.04
CA TYR A 404 11.74 22.77 -21.23
C TYR A 404 11.11 24.17 -21.20
N GLY A 405 10.19 24.41 -20.27
CA GLY A 405 9.47 25.66 -20.10
C GLY A 405 7.98 25.51 -20.38
N ILE A 406 7.16 25.86 -19.39
CA ILE A 406 5.69 25.76 -19.47
C ILE A 406 5.16 26.63 -20.62
N GLY A 407 4.25 26.07 -21.42
CA GLY A 407 3.63 26.75 -22.55
C GLY A 407 4.50 26.87 -23.81
N LYS A 408 5.68 26.23 -23.83
CA LYS A 408 6.51 26.13 -25.04
C LYS A 408 6.32 24.77 -25.72
N PRO A 409 6.37 24.70 -27.07
CA PRO A 409 6.37 23.43 -27.77
C PRO A 409 7.51 22.52 -27.26
N LEU A 410 7.20 21.26 -26.99
CA LEU A 410 8.22 20.28 -26.59
C LEU A 410 9.22 20.05 -27.73
N ASP A 411 10.49 19.87 -27.39
CA ASP A 411 11.54 19.55 -28.36
C ASP A 411 11.69 18.03 -28.50
N ILE A 412 11.37 17.52 -29.69
CA ILE A 412 11.44 16.08 -30.02
C ILE A 412 12.87 15.56 -29.84
N ASN A 413 13.88 16.30 -30.30
CA ASN A 413 15.28 15.86 -30.20
C ASN A 413 15.75 15.85 -28.74
N GLY A 414 15.36 16.86 -27.97
CA GLY A 414 15.58 16.92 -26.52
C GLY A 414 14.95 15.73 -25.79
N MET A 415 13.72 15.36 -26.12
CA MET A 415 13.06 14.18 -25.54
C MET A 415 13.80 12.88 -25.89
N LYS A 416 14.20 12.70 -27.16
CA LYS A 416 14.97 11.54 -27.61
C LYS A 416 16.34 11.43 -26.92
N ALA A 417 16.99 12.55 -26.63
CA ALA A 417 18.25 12.54 -25.87
C ALA A 417 18.03 12.24 -24.38
N TYR A 418 16.91 12.69 -23.81
CA TYR A 418 16.61 12.56 -22.39
C TYR A 418 16.09 11.17 -21.99
N ILE A 419 15.11 10.63 -22.71
CA ILE A 419 14.37 9.42 -22.33
C ILE A 419 15.30 8.20 -22.09
N PRO A 420 16.28 7.88 -22.96
CA PRO A 420 17.21 6.78 -22.71
C PRO A 420 18.03 6.95 -21.43
N ASN A 421 18.29 8.20 -21.02
CA ASN A 421 19.15 8.57 -19.91
C ASN A 421 18.39 8.97 -18.64
N MET A 422 17.05 8.91 -18.64
CA MET A 422 16.22 9.48 -17.57
C MET A 422 16.48 8.85 -16.20
N HIS A 423 16.81 7.55 -16.16
CA HIS A 423 17.11 6.80 -14.95
C HIS A 423 18.37 7.30 -14.21
N ASN A 424 19.32 7.92 -14.93
CA ASN A 424 20.54 8.48 -14.32
C ASN A 424 20.26 9.73 -13.48
N GLY A 425 19.31 10.57 -13.91
CA GLY A 425 18.91 11.78 -13.18
C GLY A 425 17.70 11.54 -12.27
N ARG A 426 16.94 10.48 -12.50
CA ARG A 426 15.75 10.10 -11.75
C ARG A 426 15.80 8.60 -11.46
N THR A 427 16.50 8.23 -10.40
CA THR A 427 16.73 6.82 -10.01
C THR A 427 15.43 6.02 -9.81
N TYR A 428 14.31 6.67 -9.53
CA TYR A 428 12.98 6.05 -9.45
C TYR A 428 12.30 5.80 -10.82
N MET A 429 12.92 6.18 -11.93
CA MET A 429 12.45 5.88 -13.29
C MET A 429 13.18 4.65 -13.83
N PRO A 430 12.49 3.67 -14.42
CA PRO A 430 13.17 2.57 -15.10
C PRO A 430 13.90 3.08 -16.35
N PRO A 431 14.90 2.35 -16.86
CA PRO A 431 15.46 2.61 -18.18
C PRO A 431 14.39 2.58 -19.28
N TYR A 432 14.67 3.17 -20.44
CA TYR A 432 13.78 3.02 -21.59
C TYR A 432 13.93 1.61 -22.20
N PRO A 433 12.83 0.84 -22.37
CA PRO A 433 12.91 -0.55 -22.84
C PRO A 433 12.96 -0.69 -24.38
N GLY A 434 12.58 0.34 -25.14
CA GLY A 434 12.47 0.26 -26.61
C GLY A 434 13.75 0.62 -27.36
N ASN A 435 13.68 0.51 -28.69
CA ASN A 435 14.78 0.86 -29.60
C ASN A 435 14.70 2.33 -30.07
N GLU A 436 15.63 2.76 -30.94
CA GLU A 436 15.68 4.15 -31.43
C GLU A 436 14.49 4.55 -32.32
N GLU A 437 13.95 3.61 -33.09
CA GLU A 437 12.81 3.85 -33.99
C GLU A 437 11.52 4.09 -33.19
N GLU A 438 11.29 3.26 -32.17
CA GLU A 438 10.19 3.41 -31.23
C GLU A 438 10.33 4.66 -30.36
N LEU A 439 11.56 5.03 -30.00
CA LEU A 439 11.84 6.26 -29.26
C LEU A 439 11.47 7.50 -30.07
N ASP A 440 11.76 7.49 -31.38
CA ASP A 440 11.38 8.54 -32.29
C ASP A 440 9.85 8.67 -32.39
N ALA A 441 9.16 7.55 -32.62
CA ALA A 441 7.69 7.50 -32.62
C ALA A 441 7.08 8.00 -31.30
N LEU A 442 7.62 7.56 -30.15
CA LEU A 442 7.20 7.99 -28.81
C LEU A 442 7.33 9.51 -28.63
N ALA A 443 8.47 10.09 -29.01
CA ALA A 443 8.70 11.53 -28.88
C ALA A 443 7.72 12.34 -29.75
N HIS A 444 7.43 11.87 -30.98
CA HIS A 444 6.40 12.46 -31.84
C HIS A 444 5.00 12.36 -31.22
N TYR A 445 4.67 11.24 -30.59
CA TYR A 445 3.40 11.07 -29.90
C TYR A 445 3.24 12.00 -28.69
N ILE A 446 4.28 12.14 -27.86
CA ILE A 446 4.25 13.08 -26.71
C ILE A 446 4.11 14.53 -27.19
N PHE A 447 4.79 14.90 -28.27
CA PHE A 447 4.61 16.21 -28.90
C PHE A 447 3.17 16.42 -29.39
N TYR A 448 2.59 15.43 -30.06
CA TYR A 448 1.20 15.46 -30.49
C TYR A 448 0.22 15.60 -29.31
N LEU A 449 0.46 14.90 -28.20
CA LEU A 449 -0.36 15.01 -26.99
C LEU A 449 -0.39 16.46 -26.46
N GLN A 450 0.76 17.15 -26.48
CA GLN A 450 0.80 18.57 -26.09
C GLN A 450 -0.02 19.46 -27.03
N GLN A 451 0.13 19.26 -28.35
CA GLN A 451 -0.54 20.12 -29.34
C GLN A 451 -2.05 19.91 -29.41
N SER A 452 -2.49 18.65 -29.30
CA SER A 452 -3.89 18.27 -29.49
C SER A 452 -4.71 18.34 -28.22
N GLY A 453 -4.07 18.23 -27.04
CA GLY A 453 -4.79 18.00 -25.78
C GLY A 453 -5.47 16.62 -25.73
N ALA A 454 -5.10 15.70 -26.62
CA ALA A 454 -5.71 14.37 -26.68
C ALA A 454 -5.46 13.60 -25.38
N THR A 455 -6.44 12.78 -25.00
CA THR A 455 -6.36 11.84 -23.89
C THR A 455 -6.14 10.42 -24.39
N LEU A 456 -5.67 9.56 -23.49
CA LEU A 456 -5.36 8.18 -23.81
C LEU A 456 -6.34 7.22 -23.13
N GLU A 457 -7.06 6.44 -23.90
CA GLU A 457 -7.96 5.43 -23.34
C GLU A 457 -7.24 4.10 -23.12
N GLY A 458 -7.52 3.44 -21.99
CA GLY A 458 -7.09 2.08 -21.74
C GLY A 458 -7.95 1.04 -22.45
N ALA A 459 -7.49 -0.21 -22.44
CA ALA A 459 -8.16 -1.33 -23.11
C ALA A 459 -9.60 -1.58 -22.62
N GLN A 460 -9.95 -1.12 -21.41
CA GLN A 460 -11.32 -1.21 -20.89
C GLN A 460 -12.34 -0.36 -21.64
N SER A 461 -11.88 0.66 -22.37
CA SER A 461 -12.73 1.61 -23.13
C SER A 461 -12.50 1.47 -24.63
N ALA A 462 -11.23 1.47 -25.06
CA ALA A 462 -10.86 1.39 -26.47
C ALA A 462 -10.88 -0.04 -27.05
N GLY A 463 -10.98 -1.06 -26.18
CA GLY A 463 -10.76 -2.45 -26.55
C GLY A 463 -9.28 -2.81 -26.67
N ALA A 464 -9.00 -4.09 -26.91
CA ALA A 464 -7.64 -4.60 -27.13
C ALA A 464 -7.49 -5.04 -28.58
N GLN A 465 -6.37 -4.68 -29.20
CA GLN A 465 -5.98 -5.18 -30.52
C GLN A 465 -4.94 -6.27 -30.33
N LEU A 466 -4.97 -7.32 -31.17
CA LEU A 466 -4.02 -8.41 -31.10
C LEU A 466 -2.90 -8.20 -32.11
N ASN A 467 -1.67 -8.50 -31.67
CA ASN A 467 -0.52 -8.51 -32.54
C ASN A 467 -0.75 -9.49 -33.71
N PRO A 468 -0.69 -9.01 -34.97
CA PRO A 468 -0.90 -9.86 -36.14
C PRO A 468 0.02 -11.08 -36.16
N THR A 469 1.27 -10.96 -35.68
CA THR A 469 2.23 -12.07 -35.65
C THR A 469 1.93 -13.09 -34.55
N HIS A 470 1.10 -12.72 -33.56
CA HIS A 470 0.66 -13.59 -32.46
C HIS A 470 -0.76 -14.13 -32.69
N SER A 471 -1.35 -13.91 -33.87
CA SER A 471 -2.67 -14.42 -34.24
C SER A 471 -2.66 -15.91 -34.59
N VAL A 472 -3.79 -16.58 -34.41
CA VAL A 472 -3.96 -17.99 -34.79
C VAL A 472 -3.79 -18.15 -36.30
N GLU A 473 -4.26 -17.18 -37.07
CA GLU A 473 -4.16 -17.10 -38.51
C GLU A 473 -2.70 -17.06 -38.97
N HIS A 474 -1.88 -16.21 -38.35
CA HIS A 474 -0.44 -16.15 -38.65
C HIS A 474 0.26 -17.46 -38.31
N PHE A 475 -0.08 -18.09 -37.18
CA PHE A 475 0.47 -19.39 -36.82
C PHE A 475 0.13 -20.48 -37.85
N ILE A 476 -1.12 -20.50 -38.35
CA ILE A 476 -1.55 -21.41 -39.41
C ILE A 476 -0.78 -21.14 -40.71
N GLU A 477 -0.62 -19.86 -41.09
CA GLU A 477 0.11 -19.48 -42.30
C GLU A 477 1.58 -19.91 -42.25
N GLN A 478 2.27 -19.67 -41.13
CA GLN A 478 3.65 -20.10 -40.90
C GLN A 478 3.79 -21.63 -41.00
N LYS A 479 2.88 -22.38 -40.38
CA LYS A 479 2.90 -23.85 -40.43
C LYS A 479 2.65 -24.37 -41.85
N SER A 480 1.81 -23.69 -42.63
CA SER A 480 1.54 -24.05 -44.03
C SER A 480 2.70 -23.76 -44.98
N LYS A 481 3.55 -22.76 -44.67
CA LYS A 481 4.76 -22.44 -45.44
C LYS A 481 5.95 -23.37 -45.12
N GLN A 482 5.91 -24.10 -44.01
CA GLN A 482 6.93 -25.06 -43.59
C GLN A 482 6.66 -26.50 -44.04
N GLN A 483 5.47 -26.77 -44.60
CA GLN A 483 5.10 -28.02 -45.27
C GLN A 483 5.30 -27.89 -46.77
#